data_AF-A0A1Y4HTN5-F1
#
_entry.id   AF-A0A1Y4HTN5-F1
#
_cell.length_a   1.000
_cell.length_b   1.000
_cell.length_c   1.000
_cell.angle_alpha   90.00
_cell.angle_beta   90.00
_cell.angle_gamma   90.00
#
_symmetry.space_group_name_H-M   'P 1'
#
loop_
_entity.id
_entity.type
_entity.pdbx_description
1 polymer ?
#
loop_
_entity_poly.entity_id
_entity_poly.type
_entity_poly.pdbx_seq_one_letter_code
_entity_poly.pdbx_strand_id
1 'polypeptide(L)'
;MKTIFTFLFLSLCCNCIHLTAQTNYYPETKTFHENGYTYQCDVNKASMVSLYNAECTYYKTEQIDMTTGKRYEFTPGKPPLAREPYTKPQCFAIVNKAFPPEIKARINGRELTIVLYIESATGKIADVVFNFTTGKLAEIYTQVPVSVYREIEVELKKNVRFTPSAVGKKLNYIFMFWTQDPNVTIKSTPLTPGGQVDPDSTKDK
;
A
#
# COMPACT_ATOMS: atom_id res chain seq x y z
N MET A 1 -51.77 14.54 28.62
CA MET A 1 -51.37 13.37 27.82
C MET A 1 -50.87 13.72 26.41
N LYS A 2 -51.48 14.67 25.68
CA LYS A 2 -51.04 15.04 24.32
C LYS A 2 -49.63 15.65 24.24
N THR A 3 -49.23 16.46 25.22
CA THR A 3 -47.92 17.14 25.25
C THR A 3 -46.73 16.22 25.59
N ILE A 4 -46.97 15.12 26.31
CA ILE A 4 -45.93 14.16 26.70
C ILE A 4 -45.52 13.28 25.51
N PHE A 5 -46.48 12.92 24.65
CA PHE A 5 -46.21 12.18 23.41
C PHE A 5 -45.39 13.00 22.39
N THR A 6 -45.54 14.34 22.40
CA THR A 6 -44.80 15.23 21.49
C THR A 6 -43.31 15.33 21.86
N PHE A 7 -42.98 15.31 23.15
CA PHE A 7 -41.60 15.32 23.63
C PHE A 7 -40.86 13.99 23.39
N LEU A 8 -41.57 12.86 23.51
CA LEU A 8 -41.00 11.53 23.23
C LEU A 8 -40.68 11.33 21.74
N PHE A 9 -41.50 11.87 20.84
CA PHE A 9 -41.20 11.82 19.40
C PHE A 9 -40.02 12.71 19.01
N LEU A 10 -39.91 13.92 19.57
CA LEU A 10 -38.79 14.83 19.27
C LEU A 10 -37.45 14.29 19.80
N SER A 11 -37.46 13.63 20.98
CA SER A 11 -36.30 12.93 21.55
C SER A 11 -35.88 11.70 20.74
N LEU A 12 -36.81 10.99 20.11
CA LEU A 12 -36.50 9.81 19.30
C LEU A 12 -35.96 10.21 17.91
N CYS A 13 -36.41 11.34 17.36
CA CYS A 13 -35.91 11.88 16.09
C CYS A 13 -34.48 12.44 16.17
N CYS A 14 -34.03 12.93 17.33
CA CYS A 14 -32.67 13.46 17.50
C CYS A 14 -31.58 12.39 17.64
N ASN A 15 -31.93 11.13 17.89
CA ASN A 15 -30.96 10.02 17.99
C ASN A 15 -30.71 9.30 16.65
N CYS A 16 -31.40 9.69 15.57
CA CYS A 16 -31.38 8.96 14.29
C CYS A 16 -30.53 9.62 13.19
N ILE A 17 -29.72 10.64 13.50
CA ILE A 17 -28.90 11.32 12.48
C ILE A 17 -27.48 11.59 13.00
N HIS A 18 -26.78 10.55 13.46
CA HIS A 18 -25.34 10.53 13.27
C HIS A 18 -25.05 10.05 11.85
N LEU A 19 -25.42 10.87 10.85
CA LEU A 19 -24.69 10.84 9.58
C LEU A 19 -23.30 11.40 9.89
N THR A 20 -22.41 10.58 10.42
CA THR A 20 -20.99 10.94 10.43
C THR A 20 -20.58 10.96 8.97
N ALA A 21 -20.37 12.16 8.42
CA ALA A 21 -19.67 12.30 7.15
C ALA A 21 -18.37 11.48 7.26
N GLN A 22 -18.14 10.57 6.32
CA GLN A 22 -16.92 9.77 6.30
C GLN A 22 -15.74 10.74 6.25
N THR A 23 -14.84 10.64 7.24
CA THR A 23 -13.70 11.56 7.35
C THR A 23 -12.74 11.27 6.20
N ASN A 24 -12.59 12.23 5.30
CA ASN A 24 -11.54 12.18 4.29
C ASN A 24 -10.28 12.79 4.89
N TYR A 25 -9.29 11.96 5.19
CA TYR A 25 -8.00 12.40 5.73
C TYR A 25 -7.08 13.01 4.66
N TYR A 26 -7.35 12.85 3.37
CA TYR A 26 -6.47 13.26 2.27
C TYR A 26 -7.21 14.07 1.18
N PRO A 27 -7.94 15.15 1.53
CA PRO A 27 -8.74 15.90 0.56
C PRO A 27 -7.87 16.72 -0.40
N GLU A 28 -6.67 17.09 0.03
CA GLU A 28 -5.72 17.94 -0.68
C GLU A 28 -4.28 17.66 -0.22
N THR A 29 -3.31 18.29 -0.88
CA THR A 29 -1.90 18.19 -0.51
C THR A 29 -1.67 18.74 0.89
N LYS A 30 -1.06 17.95 1.77
CA LYS A 30 -0.71 18.37 3.14
C LYS A 30 0.36 17.49 3.76
N THR A 31 0.95 18.01 4.84
CA THR A 31 1.92 17.29 5.67
C THR A 31 1.27 16.86 6.99
N PHE A 32 1.48 15.62 7.40
CA PHE A 32 1.09 15.09 8.70
C PHE A 32 2.32 15.10 9.62
N HIS A 33 2.22 15.81 10.74
CA HIS A 33 3.24 15.83 11.79
C HIS A 33 2.75 14.99 12.97
N GLU A 34 3.23 13.76 13.03
CA GLU A 34 2.88 12.80 14.08
C GLU A 34 4.05 12.63 15.05
N ASN A 35 3.80 12.02 16.21
CA ASN A 35 4.86 11.79 17.18
C ASN A 35 5.88 10.76 16.64
N GLY A 36 7.04 11.24 16.20
CA GLY A 36 8.16 10.41 15.74
C GLY A 36 8.17 10.05 14.27
N TYR A 37 7.28 10.63 13.44
CA TYR A 37 7.36 10.53 11.99
C TYR A 37 6.61 11.68 11.29
N THR A 38 7.05 12.03 10.09
CA THR A 38 6.37 13.02 9.22
C THR A 38 5.98 12.35 7.91
N TYR A 39 4.73 12.52 7.50
CA TYR A 39 4.22 11.99 6.24
C TYR A 39 3.78 13.13 5.32
N GLN A 40 4.11 13.01 4.04
CA GLN A 40 3.65 13.91 3.00
C GLN A 40 2.53 13.23 2.21
N CYS A 41 1.45 13.97 2.01
CA CYS A 41 0.36 13.60 1.11
C CYS A 41 0.34 14.62 -0.03
N ASP A 42 0.62 14.15 -1.24
CA ASP A 42 0.50 14.96 -2.45
C ASP A 42 -0.75 14.54 -3.22
N VAL A 43 -1.64 15.49 -3.52
CA VAL A 43 -2.84 15.27 -4.31
C VAL A 43 -2.73 16.01 -5.63
N ASN A 44 -2.79 15.27 -6.75
CA ASN A 44 -2.71 15.87 -8.08
C ASN A 44 -4.08 16.31 -8.61
N LYS A 45 -4.09 17.01 -9.77
CA LYS A 45 -5.32 17.49 -10.42
C LYS A 45 -6.30 16.39 -10.83
N ALA A 46 -5.84 15.15 -10.95
CA ALA A 46 -6.66 13.97 -11.24
C ALA A 46 -7.13 13.26 -9.96
N SER A 47 -7.03 13.91 -8.79
CA SER A 47 -7.43 13.34 -7.51
C SER A 47 -6.66 12.07 -7.13
N MET A 48 -5.45 11.89 -7.67
CA MET A 48 -4.54 10.84 -7.24
C MET A 48 -3.74 11.32 -6.04
N VAL A 49 -3.73 10.52 -4.98
CA VAL A 49 -2.93 10.71 -3.78
C VAL A 49 -1.64 9.91 -3.93
N SER A 50 -0.52 10.54 -3.61
CA SER A 50 0.72 9.87 -3.24
C SER A 50 1.00 10.16 -1.76
N LEU A 51 0.96 9.12 -0.94
CA LEU A 51 1.20 9.19 0.49
C LEU A 51 2.49 8.46 0.84
N TYR A 52 3.42 9.18 1.48
CA TYR A 52 4.77 8.67 1.73
C TYR A 52 5.41 9.34 2.95
N ASN A 53 6.40 8.67 3.53
CA ASN A 53 7.22 9.24 4.59
C ASN A 53 8.07 10.39 4.02
N ALA A 54 8.09 11.55 4.68
CA ALA A 54 8.82 12.72 4.21
C ALA A 54 10.35 12.49 4.12
N GLU A 55 10.87 11.45 4.80
CA GLU A 55 12.27 11.05 4.79
C GLU A 55 12.62 10.03 3.68
N CYS A 56 11.76 9.88 2.65
CA CYS A 56 12.05 9.00 1.52
C CYS A 56 13.37 9.40 0.81
N THR A 57 14.18 8.39 0.47
CA THR A 57 15.51 8.56 -0.12
C THR A 57 15.51 8.60 -1.65
N TYR A 58 14.71 7.72 -2.28
CA TYR A 58 14.68 7.49 -3.72
C TYR A 58 13.38 7.95 -4.38
N TYR A 59 12.29 8.12 -3.64
CA TYR A 59 11.04 8.65 -4.20
C TYR A 59 11.28 9.98 -4.94
N LYS A 60 10.66 10.12 -6.13
CA LYS A 60 10.85 11.23 -7.09
C LYS A 60 12.24 11.37 -7.73
N THR A 61 13.17 10.44 -7.46
CA THR A 61 14.42 10.35 -8.21
C THR A 61 14.25 9.42 -9.43
N GLU A 62 15.13 9.58 -10.41
CA GLU A 62 15.14 8.72 -11.59
C GLU A 62 15.87 7.40 -11.31
N GLN A 63 15.34 6.29 -11.82
CA GLN A 63 16.04 5.01 -11.77
C GLN A 63 17.10 4.98 -12.87
N ILE A 64 18.36 4.85 -12.48
CA ILE A 64 19.52 4.87 -13.38
C ILE A 64 20.33 3.58 -13.27
N ASP A 65 20.89 3.15 -14.40
CA ASP A 65 21.98 2.17 -14.42
C ASP A 65 23.28 2.89 -14.07
N MET A 66 23.85 2.58 -12.91
CA MET A 66 25.06 3.22 -12.38
C MET A 66 26.31 2.90 -13.19
N THR A 67 26.30 1.85 -14.02
CA THR A 67 27.43 1.51 -14.88
C THR A 67 27.48 2.38 -16.14
N THR A 68 26.31 2.82 -16.63
CA THR A 68 26.20 3.64 -17.85
C THR A 68 25.85 5.10 -17.58
N GLY A 69 25.33 5.41 -16.39
CA GLY A 69 24.80 6.72 -16.03
C GLY A 69 23.47 7.07 -16.71
N LYS A 70 22.83 6.13 -17.42
CA LYS A 70 21.59 6.36 -18.18
C LYS A 70 20.37 5.90 -17.38
N ARG A 71 19.20 6.45 -17.72
CA ARG A 71 17.89 5.93 -17.26
C ARG A 71 17.84 4.42 -17.50
N TYR A 72 17.42 3.69 -16.48
CA TYR A 72 17.19 2.26 -16.60
C TYR A 72 15.95 1.98 -17.46
N GLU A 73 16.09 1.06 -18.40
CA GLU A 73 14.99 0.53 -19.19
C GLU A 73 14.80 -0.95 -18.85
N PHE A 74 13.56 -1.33 -18.53
CA PHE A 74 13.24 -2.71 -18.22
C PHE A 74 13.52 -3.61 -19.42
N THR A 75 14.30 -4.66 -19.20
CA THR A 75 14.57 -5.68 -20.21
C THR A 75 13.81 -6.97 -19.85
N PRO A 76 12.83 -7.41 -20.67
CA PRO A 76 12.15 -8.68 -20.47
C PRO A 76 13.14 -9.85 -20.30
N GLY A 77 12.84 -10.77 -19.37
CA GLY A 77 13.71 -11.90 -19.04
C GLY A 77 14.93 -11.57 -18.18
N LYS A 78 15.16 -10.29 -17.84
CA LYS A 78 16.24 -9.86 -16.94
C LYS A 78 15.70 -8.99 -15.79
N PRO A 79 14.85 -9.55 -14.91
CA PRO A 79 14.23 -8.78 -13.84
C PRO A 79 15.29 -8.23 -12.86
N PRO A 80 15.09 -7.01 -12.32
CA PRO A 80 15.97 -6.45 -11.28
C PRO A 80 15.99 -7.24 -9.97
N LEU A 81 14.91 -7.96 -9.66
CA LEU A 81 14.80 -8.83 -8.48
C LEU A 81 14.84 -10.30 -8.90
N ALA A 82 15.44 -11.14 -8.07
CA ALA A 82 15.32 -12.59 -8.20
C ALA A 82 13.88 -13.03 -7.90
N ARG A 83 13.45 -14.13 -8.53
CA ARG A 83 12.13 -14.70 -8.27
C ARG A 83 12.14 -15.45 -6.95
N GLU A 84 11.35 -15.00 -6.00
CA GLU A 84 11.20 -15.61 -4.68
C GLU A 84 9.72 -15.88 -4.40
N PRO A 85 9.32 -17.13 -4.09
CA PRO A 85 7.90 -17.49 -3.94
C PRO A 85 7.27 -16.95 -2.65
N TYR A 86 8.08 -16.56 -1.66
CA TYR A 86 7.64 -16.20 -0.32
C TYR A 86 7.41 -14.69 -0.14
N THR A 87 8.13 -13.85 -0.87
CA THR A 87 8.14 -12.39 -0.64
C THR A 87 6.80 -11.75 -0.96
N LYS A 88 6.13 -12.19 -2.04
CA LYS A 88 4.79 -11.68 -2.41
C LYS A 88 3.71 -12.03 -1.37
N PRO A 89 3.53 -13.31 -0.95
CA PRO A 89 2.63 -13.65 0.16
C PRO A 89 2.91 -12.86 1.43
N GLN A 90 4.17 -12.66 1.80
CA GLN A 90 4.55 -11.93 3.00
C GLN A 90 4.17 -10.44 2.93
N CYS A 91 4.44 -9.77 1.81
CA CYS A 91 4.01 -8.39 1.59
C CYS A 91 2.49 -8.25 1.71
N PHE A 92 1.73 -9.16 1.09
CA PHE A 92 0.26 -9.16 1.16
C PHE A 92 -0.22 -9.34 2.60
N ALA A 93 0.35 -10.31 3.34
CA ALA A 93 -0.03 -10.58 4.72
C ALA A 93 0.19 -9.36 5.64
N ILE A 94 1.31 -8.65 5.47
CA ILE A 94 1.62 -7.43 6.24
C ILE A 94 0.55 -6.36 6.01
N VAL A 95 0.20 -6.08 4.75
CA VAL A 95 -0.82 -5.06 4.46
C VAL A 95 -2.20 -5.51 4.92
N ASN A 96 -2.60 -6.74 4.64
CA ASN A 96 -3.91 -7.27 5.02
C ASN A 96 -4.17 -7.20 6.53
N LYS A 97 -3.11 -7.32 7.33
CA LYS A 97 -3.15 -7.29 8.80
C LYS A 97 -3.33 -5.87 9.34
N ALA A 98 -2.72 -4.87 8.72
CA ALA A 98 -2.77 -3.49 9.21
C ALA A 98 -4.14 -2.82 9.00
N PHE A 99 -4.92 -3.30 8.02
CA PHE A 99 -6.23 -2.72 7.72
C PHE A 99 -7.30 -3.14 8.74
N PRO A 100 -8.04 -2.19 9.33
CA PRO A 100 -9.00 -2.51 10.37
C PRO A 100 -10.29 -3.12 9.80
N PRO A 101 -11.01 -3.97 10.56
CA PRO A 101 -12.14 -4.76 10.06
C PRO A 101 -13.26 -3.91 9.43
N GLU A 102 -13.56 -2.75 9.98
CA GLU A 102 -14.60 -1.84 9.50
C GLU A 102 -14.28 -1.23 8.13
N ILE A 103 -13.00 -0.98 7.84
CA ILE A 103 -12.55 -0.56 6.52
C ILE A 103 -12.62 -1.75 5.57
N LYS A 104 -12.09 -2.92 5.99
CA LYS A 104 -12.05 -4.15 5.19
C LYS A 104 -13.43 -4.58 4.68
N ALA A 105 -14.46 -4.46 5.51
CA ALA A 105 -15.84 -4.76 5.14
C ALA A 105 -16.39 -3.89 3.98
N ARG A 106 -15.75 -2.76 3.69
CA ARG A 106 -16.21 -1.75 2.72
C ARG A 106 -15.30 -1.61 1.49
N ILE A 107 -14.14 -2.28 1.47
CA ILE A 107 -13.17 -2.20 0.38
C ILE A 107 -13.79 -2.67 -0.95
N ASN A 108 -14.56 -3.77 -0.92
CA ASN A 108 -15.35 -4.27 -2.06
C ASN A 108 -14.55 -4.38 -3.37
N GLY A 109 -13.40 -5.07 -3.34
CA GLY A 109 -12.55 -5.28 -4.52
C GLY A 109 -11.69 -4.07 -4.91
N ARG A 110 -11.79 -2.94 -4.20
CA ARG A 110 -10.95 -1.77 -4.48
C ARG A 110 -9.52 -2.05 -4.06
N GLU A 111 -8.58 -1.69 -4.91
CA GLU A 111 -7.18 -1.98 -4.65
C GLU A 111 -6.39 -0.75 -4.20
N LEU A 112 -5.49 -0.95 -3.24
CA LEU A 112 -4.44 -0.01 -2.88
C LEU A 112 -3.22 -0.29 -3.75
N THR A 113 -2.58 0.75 -4.30
CA THR A 113 -1.27 0.60 -4.94
C THR A 113 -0.18 0.84 -3.91
N ILE A 114 0.78 -0.10 -3.81
CA ILE A 114 1.95 0.01 -2.96
C ILE A 114 3.19 -0.03 -3.85
N VAL A 115 4.06 0.94 -3.66
CA VAL A 115 5.31 1.10 -4.40
C VAL A 115 6.47 1.03 -3.42
N LEU A 116 7.48 0.24 -3.75
CA LEU A 116 8.71 0.07 -2.99
C LEU A 116 9.90 0.57 -3.79
N TYR A 117 10.81 1.21 -3.08
CA TYR A 117 12.15 1.53 -3.56
C TYR A 117 13.11 0.71 -2.73
N ILE A 118 13.80 -0.22 -3.38
CA ILE A 118 14.62 -1.25 -2.74
C ILE A 118 16.09 -0.93 -2.98
N GLU A 119 16.90 -0.99 -1.94
CA GLU A 119 18.35 -0.83 -2.04
C GLU A 119 18.95 -1.93 -2.93
N SER A 120 19.56 -1.53 -4.04
CA SER A 120 20.15 -2.47 -5.01
C SER A 120 21.27 -3.34 -4.43
N ALA A 121 21.97 -2.85 -3.40
CA ALA A 121 23.07 -3.57 -2.77
C ALA A 121 22.59 -4.63 -1.77
N THR A 122 21.56 -4.32 -0.97
CA THR A 122 21.19 -5.11 0.21
C THR A 122 19.84 -5.82 0.08
N GLY A 123 19.00 -5.37 -0.86
CA GLY A 123 17.62 -5.82 -1.01
C GLY A 123 16.66 -5.32 0.07
N LYS A 124 17.11 -4.44 0.97
CA LYS A 124 16.24 -3.79 1.96
C LYS A 124 15.33 -2.78 1.30
N ILE A 125 14.12 -2.63 1.82
CA ILE A 125 13.20 -1.59 1.40
C ILE A 125 13.66 -0.26 2.01
N ALA A 126 14.00 0.72 1.17
CA ALA A 126 14.35 2.07 1.58
C ALA A 126 13.09 2.93 1.72
N ASP A 127 12.22 2.95 0.70
CA ASP A 127 11.00 3.75 0.69
C ASP A 127 9.76 2.91 0.41
N VAL A 128 8.63 3.33 0.99
CA VAL A 128 7.29 2.82 0.71
C VAL A 128 6.39 4.00 0.38
N VAL A 129 5.67 3.90 -0.74
CA VAL A 129 4.73 4.91 -1.21
C VAL A 129 3.39 4.26 -1.51
N PHE A 130 2.32 4.88 -1.04
CA PHE A 130 0.95 4.44 -1.26
C PHE A 130 0.28 5.35 -2.28
N ASN A 131 -0.32 4.76 -3.31
CA ASN A 131 -1.12 5.51 -4.29
C ASN A 131 -2.57 5.02 -4.30
N PHE A 132 -3.50 5.98 -4.25
CA PHE A 132 -4.94 5.74 -4.31
C PHE A 132 -5.65 7.01 -4.77
N THR A 133 -6.91 6.90 -5.20
CA THR A 133 -7.70 8.06 -5.65
C THR A 133 -8.58 8.59 -4.53
N THR A 134 -8.79 9.92 -4.49
CA THR A 134 -9.81 10.55 -3.63
C THR A 134 -11.22 10.48 -4.22
N GLY A 135 -11.35 10.01 -5.46
CA GLY A 135 -12.64 9.77 -6.12
C GLY A 135 -13.33 8.49 -5.66
N LYS A 136 -14.62 8.35 -6.02
CA LYS A 136 -15.52 7.27 -5.58
C LYS A 136 -15.01 5.83 -5.83
N LEU A 137 -14.07 5.67 -6.76
CA LEU A 137 -13.46 4.37 -7.09
C LEU A 137 -12.53 3.87 -5.98
N ALA A 138 -11.88 4.74 -5.21
CA ALA A 138 -10.95 4.34 -4.15
C ALA A 138 -11.03 5.19 -2.86
N GLU A 139 -12.12 5.94 -2.68
CA GLU A 139 -12.37 6.82 -1.53
C GLU A 139 -12.25 6.11 -0.16
N ILE A 140 -12.37 4.79 -0.13
CA ILE A 140 -12.24 4.02 1.13
C ILE A 140 -10.86 4.19 1.75
N TYR A 141 -9.82 4.31 0.92
CA TYR A 141 -8.44 4.51 1.37
C TYR A 141 -8.21 5.91 1.91
N THR A 142 -9.07 6.88 1.55
CA THR A 142 -8.96 8.22 2.12
C THR A 142 -9.47 8.31 3.55
N GLN A 143 -10.17 7.29 4.02
CA GLN A 143 -10.74 7.19 5.36
C GLN A 143 -9.83 6.43 6.33
N VAL A 144 -8.68 5.98 5.86
CA VAL A 144 -7.70 5.24 6.65
C VAL A 144 -6.72 6.24 7.28
N PRO A 145 -6.56 6.29 8.61
CA PRO A 145 -5.59 7.16 9.26
C PRO A 145 -4.15 6.89 8.80
N VAL A 146 -3.31 7.92 8.82
CA VAL A 146 -1.90 7.83 8.38
C VAL A 146 -1.10 6.77 9.15
N SER A 147 -1.47 6.51 10.41
CA SER A 147 -0.84 5.51 11.27
C SER A 147 -0.92 4.08 10.71
N VAL A 148 -1.97 3.72 9.98
CA VAL A 148 -2.10 2.41 9.33
C VAL A 148 -1.08 2.26 8.20
N TYR A 149 -0.92 3.31 7.38
CA TYR A 149 0.11 3.35 6.33
C TYR A 149 1.53 3.32 6.91
N ARG A 150 1.73 3.96 8.07
CA ARG A 150 2.99 3.89 8.83
C ARG A 150 3.27 2.49 9.36
N GLU A 151 2.28 1.79 9.91
CA GLU A 151 2.43 0.40 10.35
C GLU A 151 2.89 -0.50 9.19
N ILE A 152 2.25 -0.35 8.03
CA ILE A 152 2.63 -1.09 6.81
C ILE A 152 4.07 -0.79 6.41
N GLU A 153 4.46 0.49 6.33
CA GLU A 153 5.83 0.88 5.98
C GLU A 153 6.84 0.22 6.93
N VAL A 154 6.63 0.35 8.24
CA VAL A 154 7.55 -0.16 9.26
C VAL A 154 7.66 -1.68 9.19
N GLU A 155 6.54 -2.39 9.11
CA GLU A 155 6.54 -3.86 9.07
C GLU A 155 7.12 -4.41 7.75
N LEU A 156 6.88 -3.74 6.61
CA LEU A 156 7.54 -4.09 5.35
C LEU A 156 9.06 -3.92 5.47
N LYS A 157 9.53 -2.74 5.88
CA LYS A 157 10.97 -2.43 5.98
C LYS A 157 11.70 -3.35 6.99
N LYS A 158 11.00 -3.77 8.05
CA LYS A 158 11.55 -4.65 9.09
C LYS A 158 11.60 -6.11 8.66
N ASN A 159 10.53 -6.64 8.07
CA ASN A 159 10.36 -8.08 7.90
C ASN A 159 10.59 -8.57 6.48
N VAL A 160 10.59 -7.68 5.48
CA VAL A 160 10.75 -8.05 4.08
C VAL A 160 12.12 -7.63 3.57
N ARG A 161 12.79 -8.58 2.92
CA ARG A 161 14.01 -8.34 2.16
C ARG A 161 13.90 -9.08 0.85
N PHE A 162 14.28 -8.40 -0.24
CA PHE A 162 14.35 -8.99 -1.56
C PHE A 162 15.77 -9.44 -1.88
N THR A 163 15.91 -10.30 -2.89
CA THR A 163 17.22 -10.62 -3.45
C THR A 163 17.44 -9.86 -4.78
N PRO A 164 18.29 -8.82 -4.83
CA PRO A 164 18.68 -8.17 -6.08
C PRO A 164 19.36 -9.13 -7.06
N SER A 165 18.95 -9.09 -8.32
CA SER A 165 19.60 -9.82 -9.41
C SER A 165 20.92 -9.16 -9.83
N ALA A 166 21.66 -9.79 -10.74
CA ALA A 166 22.86 -9.18 -11.33
C ALA A 166 22.56 -7.86 -12.07
N VAL A 167 21.35 -7.70 -12.61
CA VAL A 167 20.88 -6.44 -13.22
C VAL A 167 20.51 -5.46 -12.12
N GLY A 168 19.73 -5.88 -11.13
CA GLY A 168 19.30 -5.01 -10.02
C GLY A 168 20.46 -4.36 -9.29
N LYS A 169 21.55 -5.12 -9.04
CA LYS A 169 22.76 -4.61 -8.36
C LYS A 169 23.47 -3.47 -9.10
N LYS A 170 23.17 -3.25 -10.39
CA LYS A 170 23.74 -2.16 -11.19
C LYS A 170 22.92 -0.87 -11.10
N LEU A 171 21.73 -0.90 -10.50
CA LEU A 171 20.81 0.24 -10.44
C LEU A 171 21.06 1.06 -9.18
N ASN A 172 20.76 2.36 -9.19
CA ASN A 172 20.79 3.19 -7.97
C ASN A 172 19.78 2.74 -6.91
N TYR A 173 18.62 2.23 -7.35
CA TYR A 173 17.64 1.51 -6.55
C TYR A 173 16.84 0.56 -7.46
N ILE A 174 16.07 -0.35 -6.86
CA ILE A 174 15.15 -1.24 -7.55
C ILE A 174 13.71 -0.81 -7.26
N PHE A 175 12.99 -0.43 -8.31
CA PHE A 175 11.56 -0.14 -8.27
C PHE A 175 10.72 -1.42 -8.32
N MET A 176 9.75 -1.55 -7.42
CA MET A 176 8.72 -2.59 -7.49
C MET A 176 7.38 -2.02 -7.03
N PHE A 177 6.27 -2.43 -7.65
CA PHE A 177 4.94 -2.08 -7.16
C PHE A 177 3.98 -3.26 -7.31
N TRP A 178 2.89 -3.20 -6.56
CA TRP A 178 1.73 -4.06 -6.77
C TRP A 178 0.45 -3.33 -6.35
N THR A 179 -0.68 -3.88 -6.78
CA THR A 179 -2.01 -3.50 -6.30
C THR A 179 -2.60 -4.66 -5.50
N GLN A 180 -3.40 -4.35 -4.48
CA GLN A 180 -4.14 -5.37 -3.75
C GLN A 180 -5.38 -4.81 -3.07
N ASP A 181 -6.43 -5.63 -2.99
CA ASP A 181 -7.48 -5.51 -1.98
C ASP A 181 -6.96 -6.15 -0.67
N PRO A 182 -6.90 -5.41 0.46
CA PRO A 182 -6.51 -5.92 1.79
C PRO A 182 -7.32 -7.12 2.33
N ASN A 183 -8.39 -7.54 1.65
CA ASN A 183 -9.12 -8.78 1.92
C ASN A 183 -8.54 -10.01 1.19
N VAL A 184 -7.75 -9.81 0.15
CA VAL A 184 -7.21 -10.89 -0.68
C VAL A 184 -5.94 -11.45 -0.07
N THR A 185 -5.97 -12.74 0.30
CA THR A 185 -4.79 -13.45 0.80
C THR A 185 -4.17 -14.28 -0.32
N ILE A 186 -2.86 -14.10 -0.52
CA ILE A 186 -2.07 -14.96 -1.41
C ILE A 186 -1.41 -16.04 -0.56
N LYS A 187 -1.70 -17.31 -0.86
CA LYS A 187 -1.04 -18.45 -0.19
C LYS A 187 0.41 -18.54 -0.65
N SER A 188 1.33 -18.79 0.28
CA SER A 188 2.68 -19.24 -0.07
C SER A 188 2.58 -20.65 -0.66
N THR A 189 3.04 -20.85 -1.89
CA THR A 189 3.21 -22.22 -2.42
C THR A 189 4.34 -22.88 -1.63
N PRO A 190 4.13 -24.06 -1.02
CA PRO A 190 5.23 -24.81 -0.43
C PRO A 190 6.25 -25.13 -1.52
N LEU A 191 7.52 -24.79 -1.30
CA LEU A 191 8.60 -25.30 -2.14
C LEU A 191 8.74 -26.80 -1.82
N THR A 192 8.45 -27.67 -2.79
CA THR A 192 8.97 -29.04 -2.76
C THR A 192 10.49 -28.97 -2.68
N PRO A 193 11.15 -29.74 -1.81
CA PRO A 193 12.61 -29.88 -1.84
C PRO A 193 12.99 -30.41 -3.22
N GLY A 194 13.57 -29.55 -4.07
CA GLY A 194 13.93 -29.92 -5.45
C GLY A 194 13.34 -29.06 -6.58
N GLY A 195 12.80 -27.87 -6.32
CA GLY A 195 12.76 -26.80 -7.33
C GLY A 195 12.01 -27.09 -8.64
N GLN A 196 10.94 -27.90 -8.61
CA GLN A 196 9.99 -27.96 -9.73
C GLN A 196 8.64 -27.38 -9.29
N VAL A 197 8.20 -26.37 -10.03
CA VAL A 197 6.85 -25.81 -9.95
C VAL A 197 5.89 -26.83 -10.56
N ASP A 198 4.87 -27.21 -9.80
CA ASP A 198 3.75 -28.01 -10.30
C ASP A 198 2.99 -27.21 -11.38
N PRO A 199 2.92 -27.70 -12.64
CA PRO A 199 2.29 -26.98 -13.73
C PRO A 199 0.76 -26.82 -13.60
N ASP A 200 0.10 -27.44 -12.62
CA ASP A 200 -1.36 -27.38 -12.50
C ASP A 200 -1.90 -26.28 -11.56
N SER A 201 -1.03 -25.44 -10.98
CA SER A 201 -1.47 -24.38 -10.04
C SER A 201 -2.19 -23.18 -10.68
N THR A 202 -2.52 -23.25 -11.97
CA THR A 202 -3.21 -22.17 -12.72
C THR A 202 -4.67 -22.45 -13.05
N LYS A 203 -5.24 -23.56 -12.56
CA LYS A 203 -6.69 -23.79 -12.67
C LYS A 203 -7.32 -23.70 -11.28
N ASP A 204 -7.68 -22.47 -10.91
CA ASP A 204 -8.86 -22.16 -10.09
C ASP A 204 -8.86 -20.66 -9.75
N LYS A 205 -9.34 -19.85 -10.72
CA LYS A 205 -10.31 -18.75 -10.56
C LYS A 205 -10.36 -17.89 -11.82
#